data_AF-A0A3B8JXJ3-F1
#
_entry.id   AF-A0A3B8JXJ3-F1
#
_cell.length_a   1.000
_cell.length_b   1.000
_cell.length_c   1.000
_cell.angle_alpha   90.00
_cell.angle_beta   90.00
_cell.angle_gamma   90.00
#
_symmetry.space_group_name_H-M   'P 1'
#
loop_
_entity.id
_entity.type
_entity.pdbx_description
1 polymer ?
#
loop_
_entity_poly.entity_id
_entity_poly.type
_entity_poly.pdbx_seq_one_letter_code
_entity_poly.pdbx_strand_id
1 'polypeptide(L)'
;YPNYCCHTGSLSDSTVRVSSIRDVEMFQVYLCLCVLEDDIRSVQQELFPLCVMLYPSLRVSWKLVQDMLKIMGWDMHDRLPADNMATFLPYLRTLTEMFSCDVFQEG
;
A
#
# COMPACT_ATOMS: atom_id res chain seq x y z
N TYR A 1 9.64 -10.89 7.36
CA TYR A 1 10.48 -11.25 6.19
C TYR A 1 11.97 -11.12 6.53
N PRO A 2 12.63 -12.17 7.04
CA PRO A 2 14.05 -12.08 7.39
C PRO A 2 15.02 -12.15 6.17
N ASN A 3 14.55 -12.59 5.00
CA ASN A 3 15.41 -12.85 3.82
C ASN A 3 15.06 -11.99 2.59
N TYR A 4 14.31 -10.90 2.75
CA TYR A 4 13.87 -10.08 1.62
C TYR A 4 14.84 -8.93 1.36
N CYS A 5 15.33 -8.83 0.11
CA CYS A 5 16.28 -7.81 -0.35
C CYS A 5 15.72 -6.99 -1.53
N CYS A 6 15.64 -5.68 -1.35
CA CYS A 6 15.40 -4.69 -2.41
C CYS A 6 16.72 -4.27 -3.08
N HIS A 7 16.64 -3.41 -4.10
CA HIS A 7 17.82 -2.87 -4.78
C HIS A 7 18.79 -2.10 -3.85
N THR A 8 18.28 -1.60 -2.72
CA THR A 8 18.99 -0.86 -1.67
C THR A 8 19.37 -1.69 -0.44
N GLY A 9 19.12 -3.00 -0.43
CA GLY A 9 19.52 -3.89 0.68
C GLY A 9 18.37 -4.72 1.27
N SER A 10 18.67 -5.43 2.37
CA SER A 10 17.66 -6.16 3.16
C SER A 10 16.64 -5.19 3.79
N LEU A 11 15.42 -5.64 4.10
CA LEU A 11 14.46 -4.88 4.94
C LEU A 11 15.05 -4.44 6.29
N SER A 12 16.13 -5.08 6.74
CA SER A 12 16.89 -4.72 7.95
C SER A 12 17.88 -3.56 7.74
N ASP A 13 18.13 -3.15 6.50
CA ASP A 13 18.92 -1.95 6.19
C ASP A 13 18.11 -0.71 6.55
N SER A 14 18.72 0.23 7.28
CA SER A 14 18.06 1.46 7.73
C SER A 14 17.44 2.25 6.58
N THR A 15 18.04 2.22 5.39
CA THR A 15 17.59 2.97 4.23
C THR A 15 16.33 2.35 3.63
N VAL A 16 16.30 1.01 3.52
CA VAL A 16 15.13 0.26 3.04
C VAL A 16 13.98 0.41 4.03
N ARG A 17 14.26 0.31 5.33
CA ARG A 17 13.24 0.49 6.38
C ARG A 17 12.60 1.87 6.33
N VAL A 18 13.38 2.94 6.19
CA VAL A 18 12.85 4.31 6.07
C VAL A 18 12.00 4.47 4.80
N SER A 19 12.45 3.91 3.67
CA SER A 19 11.66 3.93 2.42
C SER A 19 10.34 3.18 2.57
N SER A 20 10.34 2.01 3.20
CA SER A 20 9.12 1.23 3.42
C SER A 20 8.13 1.91 4.37
N ILE A 21 8.60 2.64 5.39
CA ILE A 21 7.73 3.46 6.25
C ILE A 21 7.09 4.57 5.43
N ARG A 22 7.86 5.25 4.58
CA ARG A 22 7.35 6.29 3.69
C ARG A 22 6.27 5.75 2.74
N ASP A 23 6.46 4.55 2.21
CA ASP A 23 5.44 3.89 1.38
C ASP A 23 4.16 3.68 2.19
N VAL A 24 4.23 3.12 3.40
CA VAL A 24 3.05 2.95 4.28
C VAL A 24 2.31 4.28 4.50
N GLU A 25 3.06 5.33 4.87
CA GLU A 25 2.50 6.66 5.12
C GLU A 25 1.84 7.24 3.86
N MET A 26 2.47 7.05 2.68
CA MET A 26 1.90 7.46 1.40
C MET A 26 0.55 6.77 1.14
N PHE A 27 0.47 5.45 1.30
CA PHE A 27 -0.79 4.72 1.12
C PHE A 27 -1.88 5.18 2.10
N GLN A 28 -1.53 5.46 3.36
CA GLN A 28 -2.46 6.00 4.34
C GLN A 28 -2.97 7.41 3.95
N VAL A 29 -2.08 8.29 3.47
CA VAL A 29 -2.45 9.64 3.02
C VAL A 29 -3.42 9.57 1.84
N TYR A 30 -3.14 8.74 0.84
CA TYR A 30 -4.05 8.56 -0.29
C TYR A 30 -5.40 7.98 0.14
N LEU A 31 -5.43 7.04 1.08
CA LEU A 31 -6.66 6.50 1.61
C LEU A 31 -7.50 7.56 2.33
N CYS A 32 -6.86 8.42 3.13
CA CYS A 32 -7.51 9.58 3.75
C CYS A 32 -8.01 10.59 2.71
N LEU A 33 -7.23 10.86 1.67
CA LEU A 33 -7.63 11.76 0.59
C LEU A 33 -8.89 11.23 -0.11
N CYS A 34 -8.94 9.93 -0.39
CA CYS A 34 -10.12 9.31 -0.99
C CYS A 34 -11.38 9.47 -0.15
N VAL A 35 -11.27 9.34 1.18
CA VAL A 35 -12.39 9.59 2.10
C VAL A 35 -12.81 11.06 2.09
N LEU A 36 -11.85 11.99 2.06
CA LEU A 36 -12.14 13.43 2.08
C LEU A 36 -12.76 13.92 0.76
N GLU A 37 -12.35 13.34 -0.36
CA GLU A 37 -12.86 13.66 -1.70
C GLU A 37 -14.11 12.87 -2.08
N ASP A 38 -14.47 11.87 -1.27
CA ASP A 38 -15.49 10.84 -1.56
C ASP A 38 -15.23 10.14 -2.92
N ASP A 39 -13.96 9.85 -3.21
CA ASP A 39 -13.54 9.39 -4.54
C ASP A 39 -12.23 8.58 -4.52
N ILE A 40 -12.15 7.53 -5.34
CA ILE A 40 -10.96 6.67 -5.48
C ILE A 40 -9.97 7.15 -6.56
N ARG A 41 -10.34 8.17 -7.36
CA ARG A 41 -9.56 8.64 -8.52
C ARG A 41 -8.11 8.98 -8.19
N SER A 42 -7.85 9.60 -7.03
CA SER A 42 -6.50 9.96 -6.58
C SER A 42 -5.59 8.71 -6.46
N VAL A 43 -6.14 7.58 -6.02
CA VAL A 43 -5.41 6.30 -6.02
C VAL A 43 -5.24 5.74 -7.43
N GLN A 44 -6.27 5.80 -8.27
CA GLN A 44 -6.27 5.23 -9.63
C GLN A 44 -5.38 5.97 -10.61
N GLN A 45 -5.33 7.30 -10.51
CA GLN A 45 -4.66 8.16 -11.48
C GLN A 45 -3.24 8.52 -11.06
N GLU A 46 -2.93 8.46 -9.77
CA GLU A 46 -1.63 8.88 -9.24
C GLU A 46 -0.89 7.75 -8.53
N LEU A 47 -1.41 7.27 -7.40
CA LEU A 47 -0.72 6.29 -6.56
C LEU A 47 -0.42 4.98 -7.31
N PHE A 48 -1.43 4.40 -7.96
CA PHE A 48 -1.28 3.12 -8.63
C PHE A 48 -0.29 3.19 -9.82
N PRO A 49 -0.41 4.13 -10.78
CA PRO A 49 0.58 4.29 -11.84
C PRO A 49 1.99 4.56 -11.31
N LEU A 50 2.13 5.36 -10.24
CA LEU A 50 3.41 5.63 -9.61
C LEU A 50 4.07 4.35 -9.08
N CYS A 51 3.31 3.53 -8.34
CA CYS A 51 3.78 2.25 -7.83
C CYS A 51 4.17 1.30 -8.98
N VAL A 52 3.33 1.18 -10.02
CA VAL A 52 3.61 0.33 -11.19
C VAL A 52 4.90 0.75 -11.90
N MET A 53 5.16 2.05 -12.01
CA MET A 53 6.36 2.58 -12.64
C MET A 53 7.62 2.37 -11.79
N LEU A 54 7.55 2.59 -10.48
CA LEU A 54 8.73 2.63 -9.61
C LEU A 54 9.08 1.27 -9.01
N TYR A 55 8.11 0.51 -8.53
CA TYR A 55 8.35 -0.69 -7.73
C TYR A 55 9.11 -1.81 -8.46
N PRO A 56 8.84 -2.10 -9.75
CA PRO A 56 9.65 -3.05 -10.52
C PRO A 56 11.13 -2.62 -10.63
N SER A 57 11.38 -1.33 -10.89
CA SER A 57 12.75 -0.79 -11.00
C SER A 57 13.52 -0.88 -9.67
N LEU A 58 12.81 -0.80 -8.55
CA LEU A 58 13.36 -0.88 -7.20
C LEU A 58 13.40 -2.32 -6.64
N ARG A 59 12.94 -3.31 -7.44
CA ARG A 59 12.79 -4.72 -7.06
C ARG A 59 11.90 -4.91 -5.83
N VAL A 60 10.91 -4.04 -5.68
CA VAL A 60 9.88 -4.18 -4.64
C VAL A 60 8.94 -5.32 -5.06
N SER A 61 8.72 -6.28 -4.17
CA SER A 61 7.81 -7.38 -4.45
C SER A 61 6.38 -6.91 -4.25
N TRP A 62 5.50 -7.16 -5.22
CA TRP A 62 4.07 -6.91 -5.06
C TRP A 62 3.47 -7.63 -3.86
N LYS A 63 4.02 -8.80 -3.48
CA LYS A 63 3.64 -9.51 -2.26
C LYS A 63 3.90 -8.68 -1.00
N LEU A 64 4.98 -7.91 -0.97
CA LEU A 64 5.28 -7.01 0.15
C LEU A 64 4.23 -5.89 0.25
N VAL A 65 3.84 -5.30 -0.89
CA VAL A 65 2.80 -4.26 -0.95
C VAL A 65 1.46 -4.81 -0.47
N GLN A 66 1.13 -6.04 -0.86
CA GLN A 66 -0.10 -6.72 -0.42
C GLN A 66 -0.11 -7.00 1.07
N ASP A 67 1.00 -7.53 1.60
CA ASP A 67 1.12 -7.78 3.04
C ASP A 67 1.05 -6.48 3.83
N MET A 68 1.67 -5.42 3.32
CA MET A 68 1.59 -4.08 3.89
C MET A 68 0.15 -3.57 3.93
N LEU A 69 -0.60 -3.65 2.82
CA LEU A 69 -2.01 -3.25 2.75
C LEU A 69 -2.89 -4.05 3.71
N LYS A 70 -2.63 -5.36 3.82
CA LYS A 70 -3.36 -6.24 4.76
C LYS A 70 -3.09 -5.85 6.22
N ILE A 71 -1.83 -5.64 6.58
CA ILE A 71 -1.44 -5.22 7.93
C ILE A 71 -2.04 -3.84 8.24
N MET A 72 -1.96 -2.91 7.30
CA MET A 72 -2.57 -1.58 7.41
C MET A 72 -4.08 -1.69 7.68
N GLY A 73 -4.79 -2.55 6.95
CA GLY A 73 -6.22 -2.78 7.17
C GLY A 73 -6.54 -3.36 8.55
N TRP A 74 -5.70 -4.26 9.07
CA TRP A 74 -5.85 -4.84 10.41
C TRP A 74 -5.59 -3.79 11.50
N ASP A 75 -4.53 -3.00 11.35
CA ASP A 75 -4.19 -1.91 12.27
C ASP A 75 -5.28 -0.85 12.32
N MET A 76 -5.86 -0.50 11.16
CA MET A 76 -7.00 0.42 11.10
C MET A 76 -8.22 -0.14 11.83
N HIS A 77 -8.55 -1.42 11.60
CA HIS A 77 -9.68 -2.06 12.26
C HIS A 77 -9.51 -2.13 13.79
N ASP A 78 -8.30 -2.38 14.29
CA ASP A 78 -8.02 -2.46 15.73
C ASP A 78 -8.05 -1.09 16.42
N ARG A 79 -7.62 -0.04 15.72
CA ARG A 79 -7.41 1.30 16.31
C ARG A 79 -8.56 2.27 16.07
N LEU A 80 -9.35 2.09 15.02
CA LEU A 80 -10.45 3.00 14.69
C LEU A 80 -11.77 2.54 15.31
N PRO A 81 -12.62 3.48 15.78
CA PRO A 81 -14.01 3.19 16.06
C PRO A 81 -14.73 2.59 14.84
N ALA A 82 -15.70 1.72 15.08
CA ALA A 82 -16.42 1.00 14.01
C ALA A 82 -17.02 1.93 12.94
N ASP A 83 -17.57 3.08 13.36
CA ASP A 83 -18.16 4.06 12.44
C ASP A 83 -17.12 4.67 11.50
N ASN A 84 -15.95 5.04 12.04
CA ASN A 84 -14.85 5.56 11.23
C ASN A 84 -14.33 4.47 10.29
N MET A 85 -14.14 3.25 10.78
CA MET A 85 -13.70 2.13 9.95
C MET A 85 -14.69 1.85 8.80
N ALA A 86 -15.99 1.98 9.05
CA ALA A 86 -17.02 1.83 8.02
C ALA A 86 -16.86 2.86 6.89
N THR A 87 -16.44 4.09 7.21
CA THR A 87 -16.10 5.12 6.20
C THR A 87 -14.90 4.73 5.34
N PHE A 88 -13.85 4.15 5.94
CA PHE A 88 -12.62 3.78 5.21
C PHE A 88 -12.74 2.48 4.41
N LEU A 89 -13.60 1.56 4.85
CA LEU A 89 -13.71 0.21 4.31
C LEU A 89 -13.90 0.12 2.78
N PRO A 90 -14.77 0.91 2.12
CA PRO A 90 -14.93 0.81 0.67
C PRO A 90 -13.64 1.15 -0.08
N TYR A 91 -12.96 2.24 0.30
CA TYR A 91 -11.70 2.66 -0.34
C TYR A 91 -10.56 1.68 -0.06
N LEU A 92 -10.49 1.13 1.16
CA LEU A 92 -9.49 0.12 1.52
C LEU A 92 -9.65 -1.16 0.70
N ARG A 93 -10.90 -1.59 0.44
CA ARG A 93 -11.18 -2.75 -0.43
C ARG A 93 -10.72 -2.48 -1.85
N THR A 94 -11.14 -1.37 -2.45
CA THR A 94 -10.74 -1.03 -3.82
C THR A 94 -9.23 -0.89 -3.95
N LEU A 95 -8.58 -0.24 -2.98
CA LEU A 95 -7.12 -0.16 -2.93
C LEU A 95 -6.47 -1.55 -2.88
N THR A 96 -6.97 -2.46 -2.04
CA THR A 96 -6.44 -3.83 -1.94
C THR A 96 -6.65 -4.62 -3.24
N GLU A 97 -7.80 -4.47 -3.88
CA GLU A 97 -8.13 -5.11 -5.17
C GLU A 97 -7.22 -4.62 -6.30
N MET A 98 -6.96 -3.31 -6.37
CA MET A 98 -6.06 -2.73 -7.36
C MET A 98 -4.64 -3.30 -7.26
N PHE A 99 -4.17 -3.60 -6.05
CA PHE A 99 -2.85 -4.17 -5.81
C PHE A 99 -2.86 -5.71 -5.68
N SER A 100 -3.96 -6.37 -6.04
CA SER A 100 -4.11 -7.83 -5.93
C SER A 100 -3.26 -8.60 -6.95
N CYS A 101 -3.01 -9.89 -6.68
CA CYS A 101 -2.15 -10.74 -7.51
C CYS A 101 -2.65 -10.84 -8.96
N ASP A 102 -3.97 -10.83 -9.16
CA ASP A 102 -4.60 -11.03 -10.47
C ASP A 102 -4.26 -9.91 -11.47
N VAL A 103 -3.86 -8.74 -10.97
CA VAL A 103 -3.45 -7.59 -11.80
C VAL A 103 -1.99 -7.73 -12.27
N PHE A 104 -1.17 -8.53 -11.59
CA PHE A 104 0.28 -8.62 -11.82
C PHE A 104 0.76 -10.05 -12.17
N GLN A 105 -0.15 -11.01 -12.38
CA GLN A 105 0.17 -12.32 -12.94
C GLN A 105 0.28 -12.28 -14.47
N GLU A 106 1.25 -11.54 -15.01
CA GLU A 106 1.86 -11.84 -16.31
C GLU A 106 3.35 -11.46 -16.26
N GLY A 107 4.21 -12.48 -16.38
CA GLY A 107 5.67 -12.36 -16.37
C GLY A 107 6.37 -13.67 -16.05
#